data_AF-A0A511ZHB9-F1
#
_entry.id   AF-A0A511ZHB9-F1
#
_cell.length_a   1.000
_cell.length_b   1.000
_cell.length_c   1.000
_cell.angle_alpha   90.00
_cell.angle_beta   90.00
_cell.angle_gamma   90.00
#
_symmetry.space_group_name_H-M   'P 1'
#
loop_
_entity.id
_entity.type
_entity.pdbx_description
1 polymer ?
#
loop_
_entity_poly.entity_id
_entity_poly.type
_entity_poly.pdbx_seq_one_letter_code
_entity_poly.pdbx_strand_id
1 'polypeptide(L)'
;MGIWQKVLEKISYQISKPSFDTWFKKTTAEFVEDALTVYSSSEFTIDWLKEKYSTLIAESVKEVTGEDYSIHFEVTEENEKLASIFPNAYFESSPNDTDSISRLERKIDRLEQKIQQLINVKRLDERAEQLEERISKLEEKVK
;
A
#
# COMPACT_ATOMS: atom_id res chain seq x y z
N MET A 1 -18.36 15.95 4.27
CA MET A 1 -17.14 15.24 3.84
C MET A 1 -17.18 15.14 2.32
N GLY A 2 -16.10 15.55 1.65
CA GLY A 2 -16.00 15.47 0.18
C GLY A 2 -15.82 14.03 -0.31
N ILE A 3 -15.98 13.78 -1.61
CA ILE A 3 -15.85 12.45 -2.23
C ILE A 3 -14.46 11.86 -1.95
N TRP A 4 -13.40 12.65 -2.18
CA TRP A 4 -12.02 12.21 -1.92
C TRP A 4 -11.79 11.79 -0.47
N GLN A 5 -12.40 12.48 0.51
CA GLN A 5 -12.27 12.11 1.92
C GLN A 5 -12.88 10.73 2.22
N LYS A 6 -14.00 10.38 1.57
CA LYS A 6 -14.62 9.05 1.69
C LYS A 6 -13.74 7.98 1.03
N VAL A 7 -13.14 8.30 -0.12
CA VAL A 7 -12.17 7.41 -0.79
C VAL A 7 -10.96 7.17 0.10
N LEU A 8 -10.39 8.22 0.70
CA LEU A 8 -9.28 8.10 1.65
C LEU A 8 -9.64 7.26 2.88
N GLU A 9 -10.82 7.49 3.48
CA GLU A 9 -11.32 6.68 4.60
C GLU A 9 -11.39 5.20 4.22
N LYS A 10 -11.96 4.89 3.05
CA LYS A 10 -12.03 3.52 2.54
C LYS A 10 -10.64 2.90 2.30
N ILE A 11 -9.72 3.62 1.67
CA ILE A 11 -8.35 3.15 1.43
C ILE A 11 -7.63 2.89 2.76
N SER A 12 -7.87 3.72 3.78
CA SER A 12 -7.26 3.56 5.11
C SER A 12 -7.61 2.23 5.79
N TYR A 13 -8.72 1.59 5.42
CA TYR A 13 -9.10 0.26 5.90
C TYR A 13 -8.48 -0.89 5.08
N GLN A 14 -7.96 -0.61 3.88
CA GLN A 14 -7.43 -1.63 2.96
C GLN A 14 -5.91 -1.77 3.01
N ILE A 15 -5.20 -0.76 3.54
CA ILE A 15 -3.74 -0.76 3.65
C ILE A 15 -3.30 -0.49 5.09
N SER A 16 -2.02 -0.72 5.38
CA SER A 16 -1.47 -0.43 6.70
C SER A 16 -1.55 1.07 7.01
N LYS A 17 -1.78 1.42 8.29
CA LYS A 17 -1.77 2.82 8.74
C LYS A 17 -0.50 3.58 8.34
N PRO A 18 0.72 3.03 8.47
CA PRO A 18 1.93 3.67 7.98
C PRO A 18 1.91 3.94 6.47
N SER A 19 1.49 2.97 5.64
CA SER A 19 1.39 3.18 4.19
C SER A 19 0.41 4.30 3.85
N PHE A 20 -0.75 4.34 4.53
CA PHE A 20 -1.72 5.42 4.35
C PHE A 20 -1.18 6.79 4.78
N ASP A 21 -0.58 6.87 5.97
CA ASP A 21 -0.02 8.11 6.51
C ASP A 21 1.09 8.68 5.61
N THR A 22 1.88 7.81 4.96
CA THR A 22 2.96 8.18 4.04
C THR A 22 2.42 8.63 2.67
N TRP A 23 1.61 7.80 2.02
CA TRP A 23 1.29 7.96 0.60
C TRP A 23 0.00 8.73 0.33
N PHE A 24 -0.96 8.72 1.26
CA PHE A 24 -2.32 9.20 1.02
C PHE A 24 -2.73 10.39 1.89
N LYS A 25 -2.23 10.49 3.12
CA LYS A 25 -2.74 11.48 4.10
C LYS A 25 -2.65 12.94 3.65
N LYS A 26 -1.63 13.28 2.85
CA LYS A 26 -1.38 14.64 2.37
C LYS A 26 -1.81 14.84 0.92
N THR A 27 -2.53 13.89 0.33
CA THR A 27 -3.01 14.04 -1.05
C THR A 27 -4.34 14.78 -1.09
N THR A 28 -4.52 15.55 -2.15
CA THR A 28 -5.81 16.12 -2.53
C THR A 28 -6.22 15.52 -3.87
N ALA A 29 -7.49 15.67 -4.24
CA ALA A 29 -7.93 15.24 -5.56
C ALA A 29 -9.06 16.11 -6.08
N GLU A 30 -9.10 16.27 -7.39
CA GLU A 30 -10.13 17.01 -8.10
C GLU A 30 -10.82 16.12 -9.13
N PHE A 31 -12.15 16.21 -9.17
CA PHE A 31 -12.97 15.50 -10.15
C PHE A 31 -13.33 16.50 -11.26
N VAL A 32 -12.94 16.20 -12.49
CA VAL A 32 -13.25 16.99 -13.68
C VAL A 32 -13.82 16.05 -14.72
N GLU A 33 -15.10 16.25 -15.07
CA GLU A 33 -15.83 15.38 -16.01
C GLU A 33 -15.73 13.90 -15.57
N ASP A 34 -15.13 13.04 -16.40
CA ASP A 34 -14.96 11.60 -16.17
C ASP A 34 -13.54 11.24 -15.66
N ALA A 35 -12.80 12.24 -15.15
CA ALA A 35 -11.45 12.07 -14.64
C ALA A 35 -11.32 12.49 -13.17
N LEU A 36 -10.49 11.74 -12.44
CA LEU A 36 -10.01 12.11 -11.11
C LEU A 36 -8.51 12.39 -11.21
N THR A 37 -8.09 13.60 -10.85
CA THR A 37 -6.67 13.93 -10.72
C THR A 37 -6.28 13.96 -9.25
N VAL A 38 -5.33 13.11 -8.87
CA VAL A 38 -4.77 13.03 -7.52
C VAL A 38 -3.51 13.87 -7.45
N TYR A 39 -3.45 14.75 -6.45
CA TYR A 39 -2.35 15.69 -6.26
C TYR A 39 -1.53 15.36 -5.01
N SER A 40 -0.22 15.62 -5.11
CA SER A 40 0.70 15.59 -3.97
C SER A 40 1.77 16.66 -4.14
N SER A 41 2.34 17.13 -3.03
CA SER A 41 3.50 18.02 -3.05
C SER A 41 4.82 17.29 -3.29
N SER A 42 4.79 15.99 -3.59
CA SER A 42 5.97 15.13 -3.74
C SER A 42 5.86 14.29 -5.01
N GLU A 43 6.81 14.46 -5.93
CA GLU A 43 6.89 13.68 -7.17
C GLU A 43 7.05 12.18 -6.89
N PHE A 44 7.88 11.81 -5.92
CA PHE A 44 8.02 10.41 -5.48
C PHE A 44 6.69 9.81 -5.00
N THR A 45 5.87 10.60 -4.32
CA THR A 45 4.53 10.15 -3.89
C THR A 45 3.64 9.91 -5.10
N ILE A 46 3.67 10.80 -6.08
CA ILE A 46 2.93 10.64 -7.34
C ILE A 46 3.36 9.38 -8.09
N ASP A 47 4.66 9.17 -8.27
CA ASP A 47 5.19 7.99 -8.95
C ASP A 47 4.78 6.70 -8.21
N TRP A 48 4.89 6.70 -6.88
CA TRP A 48 4.53 5.53 -6.08
C TRP A 48 3.03 5.23 -6.12
N LEU A 49 2.18 6.26 -6.00
CA LEU A 49 0.73 6.12 -6.11
C LEU A 49 0.35 5.57 -7.48
N LYS A 50 0.97 6.07 -8.55
CA LYS A 50 0.75 5.63 -9.92
C LYS A 50 1.18 4.17 -10.12
N GLU A 51 2.34 3.77 -9.61
CA GLU A 51 2.87 2.41 -9.81
C GLU A 51 2.18 1.36 -8.95
N LYS A 52 1.91 1.66 -7.67
CA LYS A 52 1.45 0.67 -6.68
C LYS A 52 -0.03 0.75 -6.36
N TYR A 53 -0.61 1.95 -6.41
CA TYR A 53 -1.93 2.19 -5.85
C TYR A 53 -2.98 2.64 -6.85
N SER A 54 -2.64 2.76 -8.14
CA SER A 54 -3.57 3.19 -9.19
C SER A 54 -4.85 2.34 -9.22
N THR A 55 -4.71 1.01 -9.19
CA THR A 55 -5.87 0.09 -9.14
C THR A 55 -6.70 0.26 -7.87
N LEU A 56 -6.05 0.33 -6.71
CA LEU A 56 -6.73 0.51 -5.43
C LEU A 56 -7.52 1.81 -5.38
N ILE A 57 -6.95 2.89 -5.94
CA ILE A 57 -7.62 4.19 -6.04
C ILE A 57 -8.83 4.08 -6.97
N ALA A 58 -8.67 3.51 -8.16
CA ALA A 58 -9.76 3.35 -9.12
C ALA A 58 -10.93 2.53 -8.53
N GLU A 59 -10.63 1.39 -7.91
CA GLU A 59 -11.64 0.55 -7.25
C GLU A 59 -12.33 1.28 -6.09
N SER A 60 -11.56 1.97 -5.25
CA SER A 60 -12.11 2.72 -4.12
C SER A 60 -12.97 3.89 -4.57
N VAL A 61 -12.61 4.57 -5.66
CA VAL A 61 -13.42 5.63 -6.27
C VAL A 61 -14.72 5.05 -6.78
N LYS A 62 -14.67 3.99 -7.59
CA LYS A 62 -15.85 3.32 -8.13
C LYS A 62 -16.83 2.87 -7.05
N GLU A 63 -16.34 2.33 -5.95
CA GLU A 63 -17.20 1.92 -4.84
C GLU A 63 -17.86 3.10 -4.11
N VAL A 64 -17.20 4.26 -4.09
CA VAL A 64 -17.73 5.46 -3.42
C VAL A 64 -18.69 6.24 -4.32
N THR A 65 -18.42 6.31 -5.62
CA THR A 65 -19.18 7.12 -6.60
C THR A 65 -20.22 6.29 -7.35
N GLY A 66 -19.99 4.98 -7.52
CA GLY A 66 -20.75 4.10 -8.39
C GLY A 66 -20.30 4.11 -9.85
N GLU A 67 -19.30 4.92 -10.20
CA GLU A 67 -18.86 5.19 -11.57
C GLU A 67 -17.34 4.99 -11.74
N ASP A 68 -16.92 4.60 -12.93
CA ASP A 68 -15.51 4.46 -13.28
C ASP A 68 -14.94 5.80 -13.73
N TYR A 69 -13.84 6.24 -13.10
CA TYR A 69 -13.12 7.47 -13.45
C TYR A 69 -11.73 7.13 -14.00
N SER A 70 -11.26 7.94 -14.95
CA SER A 70 -9.87 7.89 -15.40
C SER A 70 -8.96 8.56 -14.36
N ILE A 71 -8.03 7.80 -13.79
CA ILE A 71 -7.17 8.28 -12.70
C ILE A 71 -5.88 8.91 -13.26
N HIS A 72 -5.67 10.18 -12.92
CA HIS A 72 -4.49 10.97 -13.25
C HIS A 72 -3.75 11.36 -11.98
N PHE A 73 -2.46 11.70 -12.12
CA PHE A 73 -1.60 12.03 -10.99
C PHE A 73 -0.73 13.23 -11.35
N GLU A 74 -0.72 14.24 -10.49
CA GLU A 74 -0.03 15.51 -10.74
C GLU A 74 0.62 16.07 -9.46
N VAL A 75 1.70 16.83 -9.62
CA VAL A 75 2.32 17.53 -8.49
C VAL A 75 1.62 18.89 -8.31
N THR A 76 1.30 19.28 -7.07
CA THR A 76 0.63 20.57 -6.80
C THR A 76 1.47 21.79 -7.23
N GLU A 77 0.82 22.85 -7.73
CA GLU A 77 1.44 24.10 -8.25
C GLU A 77 2.45 24.80 -7.30
N GLU A 78 2.35 24.58 -5.99
CA GLU A 78 3.31 25.13 -5.02
C GLU A 78 4.75 24.66 -5.32
N ASN A 79 4.89 23.45 -5.89
CA ASN A 79 6.15 22.93 -6.40
C ASN A 79 6.47 23.42 -7.82
N GLU A 80 5.48 23.67 -8.68
CA GLU A 80 5.74 24.18 -10.04
C GLU A 80 6.34 25.58 -10.00
N LYS A 81 5.88 26.46 -9.10
CA LYS A 81 6.52 27.78 -8.90
C LYS A 81 7.96 27.64 -8.42
N LEU A 82 8.22 26.72 -7.50
CA LEU A 82 9.59 26.46 -7.01
C LEU A 82 10.49 25.86 -8.09
N ALA A 83 9.98 24.92 -8.89
CA ALA A 83 10.68 24.31 -10.03
C ALA A 83 10.94 25.31 -11.17
N SER A 84 10.02 26.25 -11.40
CA SER A 84 10.16 27.32 -12.40
C SER A 84 11.21 28.36 -12.00
N ILE A 85 11.32 28.66 -10.70
CA ILE A 85 12.27 29.63 -10.16
C ILE A 85 13.65 29.00 -9.97
N PHE A 86 13.68 27.70 -9.68
CA PHE A 86 14.89 26.92 -9.53
C PHE A 86 14.79 25.62 -10.33
N PRO A 87 15.14 25.63 -11.63
CA PRO A 87 15.10 24.44 -12.49
C PRO A 87 15.94 23.27 -11.98
N ASN A 88 16.85 23.54 -11.03
CA ASN A 88 17.75 22.58 -10.42
C ASN A 88 17.64 22.54 -8.87
N ALA A 89 16.59 23.11 -8.29
CA ALA A 89 16.25 22.90 -6.87
C ALA A 89 15.03 21.97 -6.78
N TYR A 90 15.23 20.72 -7.21
CA TYR A 90 14.63 19.65 -6.45
C TYR A 90 15.11 19.85 -5.02
N PHE A 91 14.25 20.39 -4.17
CA PHE A 91 14.46 20.37 -2.75
C PHE A 91 14.69 18.89 -2.40
N GLU A 92 15.92 18.53 -2.08
CA GLU A 92 16.16 17.44 -1.17
C GLU A 92 15.40 17.80 0.12
N SER A 93 14.11 17.49 0.19
CA SER A 93 13.57 17.00 1.46
C SER A 93 14.52 15.89 1.84
N SER A 94 15.35 16.12 2.86
CA SER A 94 16.53 15.30 3.16
C SER A 94 16.22 13.83 2.85
N PRO A 95 17.00 13.16 1.97
CA PRO A 95 16.75 11.77 1.58
C PRO A 95 16.56 10.84 2.77
N ASN A 96 17.07 11.26 3.93
CA ASN A 96 17.08 10.51 5.17
C ASN A 96 15.69 10.14 5.71
N ASP A 97 14.64 10.94 5.53
CA ASP A 97 13.31 10.62 6.07
C ASP A 97 12.58 9.58 5.19
N THR A 98 12.59 9.77 3.87
CA THR A 98 11.98 8.85 2.89
C THR A 98 12.78 7.55 2.76
N ASP A 99 14.11 7.60 2.86
CA ASP A 99 14.98 6.41 2.87
C ASP A 99 14.79 5.59 4.15
N SER A 100 14.58 6.25 5.29
CA SER A 100 14.29 5.55 6.54
C SER A 100 12.96 4.80 6.46
N ILE A 101 11.94 5.44 5.87
CA ILE A 101 10.63 4.80 5.64
C ILE A 101 10.77 3.62 4.67
N SER A 102 11.42 3.80 3.52
CA SER A 102 11.63 2.73 2.53
C SER A 102 12.45 1.54 3.10
N ARG A 103 13.42 1.82 3.98
CA ARG A 103 14.19 0.78 4.68
C ARG A 103 13.35 0.02 5.69
N LEU A 104 12.42 0.70 6.36
CA LEU A 104 11.48 0.09 7.29
C LEU A 104 10.45 -0.76 6.54
N GLU A 105 9.93 -0.30 5.41
CA GLU A 105 9.03 -1.08 4.53
C GLU A 105 9.71 -2.38 4.07
N ARG A 106 10.95 -2.33 3.59
CA ARG A 106 11.73 -3.54 3.24
C ARG A 106 12.01 -4.47 4.43
N LYS A 107 11.96 -3.96 5.66
CA LYS A 107 12.05 -4.79 6.87
C LYS A 107 10.70 -5.43 7.19
N ILE A 108 9.60 -4.72 6.98
CA ILE A 108 8.24 -5.22 7.13
C ILE A 108 7.99 -6.37 6.16
N ASP A 109 8.25 -6.20 4.86
CA ASP A 109 8.08 -7.27 3.86
C ASP A 109 8.85 -8.54 4.24
N ARG A 110 10.08 -8.37 4.74
CA ARG A 110 10.92 -9.48 5.21
C ARG A 110 10.37 -10.17 6.45
N LEU A 111 9.74 -9.43 7.36
CA LEU A 111 9.10 -10.01 8.53
C LEU A 111 7.82 -10.77 8.15
N GLU A 112 7.02 -10.21 7.25
CA GLU A 112 5.81 -10.86 6.73
C GLU A 112 6.14 -12.20 6.04
N GLN A 113 7.18 -12.24 5.21
CA GLN A 113 7.66 -13.49 4.62
C GLN A 113 8.09 -14.52 5.66
N LYS A 114 8.80 -14.11 6.72
CA LYS A 114 9.21 -15.00 7.81
C LYS A 114 8.01 -15.54 8.59
N ILE A 115 7.00 -14.71 8.86
CA ILE A 115 5.77 -15.15 9.51
C ILE A 115 5.07 -16.21 8.65
N GLN A 116 4.98 -16.00 7.34
CA GLN A 116 4.37 -16.98 6.42
C GLN A 116 5.13 -18.32 6.41
N GLN A 117 6.46 -18.28 6.47
CA GLN A 117 7.27 -19.49 6.61
C GLN A 117 7.01 -20.22 7.93
N LEU A 118 6.93 -19.50 9.05
CA LEU A 118 6.65 -20.11 10.37
C LEU A 118 5.27 -20.77 10.43
N ILE A 119 4.25 -20.15 9.81
CA ILE A 119 2.91 -20.74 9.71
C ILE A 119 2.96 -22.07 8.94
N ASN A 120 3.70 -22.11 7.83
CA ASN A 120 3.85 -23.33 7.04
C ASN A 120 4.57 -24.44 7.82
N VAL A 121 5.62 -24.11 8.57
CA VAL A 121 6.34 -25.09 9.42
C VAL A 121 5.42 -25.66 10.49
N LYS A 122 4.68 -24.82 11.22
CA LYS A 122 3.72 -25.30 12.25
C LYS A 122 2.69 -26.27 11.68
N ARG A 123 2.15 -25.98 10.48
CA ARG A 123 1.20 -26.87 9.80
C ARG A 123 1.83 -28.22 9.42
N LEU A 124 3.13 -28.27 9.14
CA LEU A 124 3.84 -29.53 8.88
C LEU A 124 4.00 -30.34 10.16
N ASP A 125 4.34 -29.71 11.28
CA ASP A 125 4.45 -30.38 12.58
C ASP A 125 3.11 -31.01 13.00
N GLU A 126 2.00 -30.27 12.90
CA GLU A 126 0.65 -30.80 13.17
C GLU A 126 0.30 -32.01 12.30
N ARG A 127 0.72 -32.01 11.03
CA ARG A 127 0.50 -33.16 10.12
C ARG A 127 1.38 -34.35 10.48
N ALA A 128 2.60 -34.11 10.95
CA ALA A 128 3.50 -35.18 11.39
C ALA A 128 2.93 -35.88 12.63
N GLU A 129 2.48 -35.13 13.63
CA GLU A 129 1.83 -35.67 14.84
C GLU A 129 0.60 -36.53 14.48
N GLN A 130 -0.24 -36.06 13.55
CA GLN A 130 -1.39 -36.84 13.06
C GLN A 130 -0.99 -38.14 12.36
N LEU A 131 0.13 -38.16 11.63
CA LEU A 131 0.62 -39.37 10.98
C LEU A 131 1.18 -40.36 11.99
N GLU A 132 1.92 -39.89 12.99
CA GLU A 132 2.43 -40.72 14.08
C GLU A 132 1.29 -41.37 14.87
N GLU A 133 0.23 -40.62 15.20
CA GLU A 133 -0.95 -41.17 15.88
C GLU A 133 -1.66 -42.24 15.02
N ARG A 134 -1.74 -42.03 13.70
CA ARG A 134 -2.32 -43.01 12.78
C ARG A 134 -1.48 -44.27 12.66
N ILE A 135 -0.16 -44.16 12.63
CA ILE A 135 0.76 -45.31 12.60
C ILE A 135 0.61 -46.12 13.88
N SER A 136 0.60 -45.47 15.04
CA SER A 136 0.40 -46.14 16.33
C SER A 136 -0.92 -46.93 16.39
N LYS A 137 -2.03 -46.33 15.93
CA LYS A 137 -3.34 -47.01 15.85
C LYS A 137 -3.35 -48.19 14.86
N LEU A 138 -2.53 -48.16 13.80
CA LEU A 138 -2.42 -49.27 12.85
C LEU A 138 -1.57 -50.40 13.44
N GLU A 139 -0.48 -50.09 14.12
CA GLU A 139 0.37 -51.09 14.78
C GLU A 139 -0.39 -51.87 15.86
N GLU A 140 -1.24 -51.21 16.66
CA GLU A 140 -2.10 -51.89 17.64
C GLU A 140 -3.11 -52.84 16.99
N LYS A 141 -3.62 -52.52 15.80
CA LYS A 141 -4.61 -53.36 15.10
C LYS A 141 -4.01 -54.59 14.42
N VAL A 142 -2.72 -54.58 14.15
CA VAL A 142 -1.99 -55.68 13.49
C VAL A 142 -1.45 -56.68 14.53
N LYS A 143 -1.52 -56.35 15.82
CA LYS A 143 -1.11 -57.18 16.95
C LYS A 143 -2.26 -58.02 17.50
#